data_AF-A0A7U3Q4L9-F1
#
_entry.id   AF-A0A7U3Q4L9-F1
#
_cell.length_a   1.000
_cell.length_b   1.000
_cell.length_c   1.000
_cell.angle_alpha   90.00
_cell.angle_beta   90.00
_cell.angle_gamma   90.00
#
_symmetry.space_group_name_H-M   'P 1'
#
loop_
_entity.id
_entity.type
_entity.pdbx_description
1 polymer ?
#
loop_
_entity_poly.entity_id
_entity_poly.type
_entity_poly.pdbx_seq_one_letter_code
_entity_poly.pdbx_strand_id
1 'polypeptide(L)'
;MKILSSILVLAGLMAFGAHAQDKLEQDRNAIKSLAGFYEVNFNYADVSSADPNYKFSKPHDAHANEWAEIIVDEPKRIVIQHLLAINDTTVIKHWRQDWTYEDTDIMHYTQDNAWKKTTLNPADVKGKWTQKVYQVDDSPRYQGYGFWTHIGGHSAWQSVADSPLPRREATVRKDYNVLNRGSRITITKNGWMFEQDNKKVVRTAEGDKVLAIEKGYEEFTKIDPKVFEYAQKWWSDQKSYWADVRDVWADMAKASPGNFKVQTVIDGKLLYSTLFSLGDQSIKEKWTPQQNKERIRAAIQPYLASKS
;
A
#
# COMPACT_ATOMS: atom_id res chain seq x y z
N MET A 1 22.22 17.90 47.57
CA MET A 1 22.49 18.00 46.12
C MET A 1 22.20 16.72 45.33
N LYS A 2 22.54 15.51 45.79
CA LYS A 2 22.29 14.26 45.03
C LYS A 2 20.79 13.91 44.81
N ILE A 3 19.91 14.26 45.77
CA ILE A 3 18.47 13.98 45.66
C ILE A 3 17.76 14.91 44.65
N LEU A 4 18.20 16.17 44.53
CA LEU A 4 17.67 17.10 43.52
C LEU A 4 18.06 16.70 42.09
N SER A 5 19.23 16.09 41.89
CA SER A 5 19.67 15.61 40.59
C SER A 5 18.86 14.39 40.09
N SER A 6 18.41 13.53 41.00
CA SER A 6 17.57 12.37 40.66
C SER A 6 16.12 12.73 40.30
N ILE A 7 15.57 13.79 40.92
CA ILE A 7 14.21 14.28 40.62
C ILE A 7 14.17 14.98 39.25
N LEU A 8 15.23 15.71 38.87
CA LEU A 8 15.32 16.37 37.56
C LEU A 8 15.38 15.37 36.40
N VAL A 9 16.09 14.25 36.58
CA VAL A 9 16.20 13.19 35.55
C VAL A 9 14.87 12.45 35.37
N LEU A 10 14.13 12.22 36.46
CA LEU A 10 12.82 11.55 36.40
C LEU A 10 11.74 12.43 35.75
N ALA A 11 11.74 13.74 36.01
CA ALA A 11 10.83 14.69 35.37
C ALA A 11 11.10 14.85 33.87
N GLY A 12 12.36 14.85 33.45
CA GLY A 12 12.74 14.87 32.03
C GLY A 12 12.21 13.65 31.27
N LEU A 13 12.37 12.44 31.84
CA LEU A 13 11.89 11.19 31.23
C LEU A 13 10.36 11.15 31.06
N MET A 14 9.59 11.71 32.01
CA MET A 14 8.12 11.78 31.89
C MET A 14 7.67 12.75 30.79
N ALA A 15 8.34 13.90 30.63
CA ALA A 15 7.99 14.87 29.60
C ALA A 15 8.23 14.31 28.17
N PHE A 16 9.37 13.63 27.95
CA PHE A 16 9.65 12.99 26.66
C PHE A 16 8.66 11.87 26.31
N GLY A 17 8.20 11.09 27.30
CA GLY A 17 7.20 10.04 27.11
C GLY A 17 5.82 10.60 26.69
N ALA A 18 5.38 11.69 27.32
CA ALA A 18 4.10 12.32 27.00
C ALA A 18 4.07 12.90 25.56
N HIS A 19 5.14 13.57 25.13
CA HIS A 19 5.23 14.12 23.76
C HIS A 19 5.29 13.04 22.68
N ALA A 20 5.96 11.91 22.93
CA ALA A 20 6.00 10.80 21.98
C ALA A 20 4.64 10.11 21.82
N GLN A 21 3.90 9.95 22.92
CA GLN A 21 2.54 9.40 22.90
C GLN A 21 1.57 10.32 22.16
N ASP A 22 1.67 11.64 22.38
CA ASP A 22 0.87 12.64 21.67
C ASP A 22 1.14 12.60 20.15
N LYS A 23 2.42 12.55 19.75
CA LYS A 23 2.76 12.44 18.33
C LYS A 23 2.27 11.14 17.69
N LEU A 24 2.40 10.00 18.37
CA LEU A 24 1.88 8.73 17.85
C LEU A 24 0.37 8.82 17.57
N GLU A 25 -0.40 9.41 18.47
CA GLU A 25 -1.84 9.59 18.27
C GLU A 25 -2.16 10.59 17.16
N GLN A 26 -1.37 11.66 16.99
CA GLN A 26 -1.51 12.57 15.84
C GLN A 26 -1.26 11.85 14.51
N ASP A 27 -0.20 11.04 14.43
CA ASP A 27 0.12 10.24 13.25
C ASP A 27 -1.02 9.25 12.95
N ARG A 28 -1.53 8.55 13.98
CA ARG A 28 -2.67 7.63 13.84
C ARG A 28 -3.92 8.35 13.34
N ASN A 29 -4.25 9.51 13.91
CA ASN A 29 -5.41 10.28 13.47
C ASN A 29 -5.30 10.71 12.01
N ALA A 30 -4.10 11.10 11.56
CA ALA A 30 -3.86 11.41 10.16
C ALA A 30 -4.04 10.17 9.26
N ILE A 31 -3.50 9.01 9.64
CA ILE A 31 -3.69 7.75 8.90
C ILE A 31 -5.18 7.36 8.83
N LYS A 32 -5.90 7.43 9.96
CA LYS A 32 -7.33 7.09 10.03
C LYS A 32 -8.17 8.05 9.18
N SER A 33 -7.75 9.30 8.99
CA SER A 33 -8.44 10.27 8.14
C SER A 33 -8.35 9.97 6.63
N LEU A 34 -7.49 9.02 6.23
CA LEU A 34 -7.44 8.49 4.86
C LEU A 34 -8.65 7.58 4.53
N ALA A 35 -9.39 7.13 5.56
CA ALA A 35 -10.61 6.36 5.38
C ALA A 35 -11.83 7.28 5.18
N GLY A 36 -12.72 6.89 4.27
CA GLY A 36 -13.85 7.70 3.85
C GLY A 36 -14.39 7.29 2.48
N PHE A 37 -15.31 8.09 1.95
CA PHE A 37 -15.97 7.89 0.67
C PHE A 37 -15.54 9.01 -0.26
N TYR A 38 -14.94 8.66 -1.40
CA TYR A 38 -14.24 9.64 -2.24
C TYR A 38 -14.63 9.52 -3.71
N GLU A 39 -14.70 10.67 -4.37
CA GLU A 39 -14.36 10.76 -5.78
C GLU A 39 -12.84 10.94 -5.86
N VAL A 40 -12.20 10.18 -6.76
CA VAL A 40 -10.75 10.13 -6.92
C VAL A 40 -10.39 10.55 -8.34
N ASN A 41 -9.53 11.55 -8.46
CA ASN A 41 -8.97 12.00 -9.73
C ASN A 41 -7.50 11.61 -9.82
N PHE A 42 -7.15 10.85 -10.86
CA PHE A 42 -5.79 10.39 -11.14
C PHE A 42 -5.22 11.19 -12.31
N ASN A 43 -4.11 11.89 -12.11
CA ASN A 43 -3.45 12.69 -13.15
C ASN A 43 -1.95 12.39 -13.15
N TYR A 44 -1.39 11.98 -14.28
CA TYR A 44 0.04 11.68 -14.41
C TYR A 44 0.62 12.24 -15.69
N ALA A 45 1.82 12.80 -15.61
CA ALA A 45 2.56 13.27 -16.77
C ALA A 45 4.06 13.08 -16.59
N ASP A 46 4.75 12.70 -17.67
CA ASP A 46 6.20 12.78 -17.73
C ASP A 46 6.61 14.27 -17.71
N VAL A 47 7.60 14.62 -16.89
CA VAL A 47 8.05 16.01 -16.65
C VAL A 47 9.42 16.27 -17.23
N SER A 48 10.34 15.33 -17.12
CA SER A 48 11.69 15.48 -17.69
C SER A 48 12.34 14.15 -18.05
N SER A 49 13.32 14.20 -18.95
CA SER A 49 14.25 13.11 -19.25
C SER A 49 15.63 13.68 -19.55
N ALA A 50 16.67 12.91 -19.23
CA ALA A 50 18.04 13.25 -19.61
C ALA A 50 18.36 12.88 -21.07
N ASP A 51 17.56 12.00 -21.68
CA ASP A 51 17.69 11.65 -23.09
C ASP A 51 16.95 12.70 -23.95
N PRO A 52 17.65 13.50 -24.78
CA PRO A 52 17.02 14.53 -25.60
C PRO A 52 16.09 13.95 -26.67
N ASN A 53 16.17 12.64 -26.95
CA ASN A 53 15.31 11.95 -27.89
C ASN A 53 14.12 11.25 -27.20
N TYR A 54 13.99 11.36 -25.88
CA TYR A 54 12.88 10.76 -25.15
C TYR A 54 11.54 11.35 -25.61
N LYS A 55 10.62 10.46 -25.97
CA LYS A 55 9.24 10.83 -26.32
C LYS A 55 8.38 10.71 -25.08
N PHE A 56 7.96 11.85 -24.55
CA PHE A 56 7.06 11.94 -23.41
C PHE A 56 5.75 11.21 -23.69
N SER A 57 5.29 10.42 -22.72
CA SER A 57 3.94 9.86 -22.76
C SER A 57 2.91 10.98 -22.82
N LYS A 58 1.75 10.70 -23.44
CA LYS A 58 0.59 11.56 -23.25
C LYS A 58 0.22 11.58 -21.76
N PRO A 59 -0.21 12.74 -21.22
CA PRO A 59 -0.79 12.79 -19.89
C PRO A 59 -1.89 11.73 -19.73
N HIS A 60 -1.94 11.13 -18.54
CA HIS A 60 -2.94 10.14 -18.18
C HIS A 60 -3.87 10.73 -17.14
N ASP A 61 -5.15 10.81 -17.48
CA ASP A 61 -6.20 11.30 -16.61
C ASP A 61 -7.29 10.23 -16.48
N ALA A 62 -7.72 9.95 -15.25
CA ALA A 62 -8.80 9.02 -14.95
C ALA A 62 -9.56 9.45 -13.68
N HIS A 63 -10.80 8.98 -13.54
CA HIS A 63 -11.63 9.23 -12.37
C HIS A 63 -12.23 7.92 -11.86
N ALA A 64 -12.49 7.84 -10.55
CA ALA A 64 -13.22 6.73 -9.95
C ALA A 64 -13.91 7.13 -8.63
N ASN A 65 -14.92 6.37 -8.24
CA ASN A 65 -15.47 6.43 -6.88
C ASN A 65 -14.79 5.36 -6.03
N GLU A 66 -14.18 5.76 -4.92
CA GLU A 66 -13.42 4.87 -4.04
C GLU A 66 -13.85 5.01 -2.58
N TRP A 67 -14.19 3.88 -1.96
CA TRP A 67 -14.45 3.78 -0.53
C TRP A 67 -13.25 3.15 0.17
N ALA A 68 -12.70 3.86 1.15
CA ALA A 68 -11.61 3.41 2.00
C ALA A 68 -12.15 3.07 3.40
N GLU A 69 -12.09 1.80 3.79
CA GLU A 69 -12.56 1.30 5.09
C GLU A 69 -11.38 0.86 5.98
N ILE A 70 -11.40 1.27 7.25
CA ILE A 70 -10.48 0.74 8.26
C ILE A 70 -10.95 -0.67 8.65
N ILE A 71 -10.11 -1.66 8.40
CA ILE A 71 -10.39 -3.07 8.70
C ILE A 71 -9.59 -3.60 9.91
N VAL A 72 -8.55 -2.87 10.33
CA VAL A 72 -7.77 -3.11 11.55
C VAL A 72 -7.40 -1.75 12.14
N ASP A 73 -7.63 -1.58 13.45
CA ASP A 73 -7.24 -0.39 14.21
C ASP A 73 -6.61 -0.80 15.54
N GLU A 74 -5.29 -0.96 15.52
CA GLU A 74 -4.45 -1.29 16.67
C GLU A 74 -3.51 -0.11 16.97
N PRO A 75 -2.97 0.01 18.20
CA PRO A 75 -2.12 1.15 18.59
C PRO A 75 -0.90 1.39 17.68
N LYS A 76 -0.31 0.33 17.13
CA LYS A 76 0.88 0.41 16.25
C LYS A 76 0.61 -0.12 14.84
N ARG A 77 -0.66 -0.38 14.50
CA ARG A 77 -1.03 -0.95 13.21
C ARG A 77 -2.41 -0.51 12.78
N ILE A 78 -2.53 0.05 11.58
CA ILE A 78 -3.81 0.41 10.97
C ILE A 78 -3.86 -0.18 9.57
N VAL A 79 -4.96 -0.85 9.22
CA VAL A 79 -5.13 -1.41 7.87
C VAL A 79 -6.35 -0.80 7.22
N ILE A 80 -6.17 -0.27 6.02
CA ILE A 80 -7.23 0.37 5.24
C ILE A 80 -7.40 -0.40 3.93
N GLN A 81 -8.61 -0.92 3.71
CA GLN A 81 -9.02 -1.55 2.46
C GLN A 81 -9.69 -0.50 1.58
N HIS A 82 -9.26 -0.40 0.33
CA HIS A 82 -9.91 0.44 -0.66
C HIS A 82 -10.74 -0.38 -1.64
N LEU A 83 -11.94 0.10 -1.97
CA LEU A 83 -12.89 -0.52 -2.87
C LEU A 83 -13.35 0.51 -3.91
N LEU A 84 -13.24 0.16 -5.19
CA LEU A 84 -13.82 0.97 -6.25
C LEU A 84 -15.28 0.59 -6.46
N ALA A 85 -16.15 1.60 -6.46
CA ALA A 85 -17.54 1.49 -6.90
C ALA A 85 -17.62 1.99 -8.35
N ILE A 86 -17.63 1.07 -9.31
CA ILE A 86 -17.62 1.44 -10.74
C ILE A 86 -19.00 1.91 -11.20
N ASN A 87 -20.04 1.26 -10.69
CA ASN A 87 -21.45 1.56 -10.91
C ASN A 87 -22.27 0.90 -9.79
N ASP A 88 -23.59 0.99 -9.88
CA ASP A 88 -24.53 0.48 -8.86
C ASP A 88 -24.50 -1.05 -8.66
N THR A 89 -23.69 -1.79 -9.41
CA THR A 89 -23.63 -3.26 -9.38
C THR A 89 -22.21 -3.85 -9.41
N THR A 90 -21.18 -3.02 -9.57
CA THR A 90 -19.81 -3.51 -9.81
C THR A 90 -18.84 -2.93 -8.81
N VAL A 91 -18.19 -3.83 -8.05
CA VAL A 91 -17.22 -3.50 -7.01
C VAL A 91 -15.90 -4.17 -7.33
N ILE A 92 -14.81 -3.42 -7.20
CA ILE A 92 -13.45 -3.98 -7.23
C ILE A 92 -12.81 -3.73 -5.87
N LYS A 93 -12.43 -4.79 -5.16
CA LYS A 93 -11.45 -4.69 -4.07
C LYS A 93 -10.13 -4.25 -4.68
N HIS A 94 -9.79 -2.97 -4.54
CA HIS A 94 -8.81 -2.31 -5.40
C HIS A 94 -7.37 -2.45 -4.89
N TRP A 95 -7.10 -1.93 -3.71
CA TRP A 95 -5.79 -2.04 -3.07
C TRP A 95 -5.94 -1.97 -1.56
N ARG A 96 -4.89 -2.32 -0.85
CA ARG A 96 -4.86 -2.27 0.61
C ARG A 96 -3.58 -1.60 1.05
N GLN A 97 -3.69 -0.79 2.09
CA GLN A 97 -2.54 -0.22 2.78
C GLN A 97 -2.52 -0.69 4.23
N ASP A 98 -1.43 -1.32 4.63
CA ASP A 98 -1.12 -1.62 6.02
C ASP A 98 -0.11 -0.61 6.51
N TRP A 99 -0.45 0.09 7.58
CA TRP A 99 0.41 1.03 8.28
C TRP A 99 0.96 0.36 9.53
N THR A 100 2.28 0.26 9.66
CA THR A 100 2.95 -0.31 10.84
C THR A 100 3.93 0.70 11.42
N TYR A 101 3.82 0.97 12.72
CA TYR A 101 4.71 1.88 13.43
C TYR A 101 6.01 1.20 13.83
N GLU A 102 7.15 1.84 13.54
CA GLU A 102 8.51 1.37 13.85
C GLU A 102 8.83 -0.03 13.31
N ASP A 103 8.32 -0.34 12.11
CA ASP A 103 8.49 -1.64 11.49
C ASP A 103 9.94 -1.91 11.07
N THR A 104 10.54 -2.95 11.63
CA THR A 104 11.91 -3.35 11.30
C THR A 104 11.99 -4.26 10.08
N ASP A 105 10.90 -4.95 9.70
CA ASP A 105 10.94 -5.98 8.66
C ASP A 105 10.32 -5.48 7.36
N ILE A 106 11.18 -5.07 6.43
CA ILE A 106 10.77 -4.46 5.16
C ILE A 106 10.96 -5.44 3.99
N MET A 107 9.95 -5.51 3.13
CA MET A 107 10.03 -6.20 1.84
C MET A 107 10.25 -5.18 0.72
N HIS A 108 11.51 -4.95 0.36
CA HIS A 108 11.88 -4.04 -0.72
C HIS A 108 11.59 -4.69 -2.07
N TYR A 109 10.75 -4.06 -2.88
CA TYR A 109 10.58 -4.48 -4.27
C TYR A 109 11.91 -4.34 -5.02
N THR A 110 12.25 -5.34 -5.83
CA THR A 110 13.47 -5.31 -6.66
C THR A 110 13.12 -5.07 -8.12
N GLN A 111 12.55 -6.07 -8.78
CA GLN A 111 12.02 -6.06 -10.15
C GLN A 111 11.20 -7.34 -10.38
N ASP A 112 10.45 -7.42 -11.49
CA ASP A 112 9.78 -8.65 -11.94
C ASP A 112 8.91 -9.35 -10.88
N ASN A 113 8.19 -8.55 -10.07
CA ASN A 113 7.37 -9.02 -8.96
C ASN A 113 8.16 -9.87 -7.95
N ALA A 114 9.38 -9.40 -7.64
CA ALA A 114 10.21 -9.94 -6.58
C ALA A 114 10.49 -8.88 -5.50
N TRP A 115 10.69 -9.37 -4.28
CA TRP A 115 11.01 -8.58 -3.10
C TRP A 115 12.17 -9.19 -2.34
N LYS A 116 13.07 -8.35 -1.87
CA LYS A 116 14.12 -8.70 -0.92
C LYS A 116 13.70 -8.31 0.48
N LYS A 117 13.83 -9.23 1.43
CA LYS A 117 13.60 -8.97 2.85
C LYS A 117 14.82 -8.35 3.49
N THR A 118 14.62 -7.30 4.27
CA THR A 118 15.65 -6.63 5.06
C THR A 118 15.10 -6.37 6.46
N THR A 119 15.91 -6.67 7.48
CA THR A 119 15.66 -6.22 8.85
C THR A 119 16.47 -4.95 9.09
N LEU A 120 15.77 -3.84 9.35
CA LEU A 120 16.34 -2.54 9.67
C LEU A 120 16.70 -2.46 11.15
N ASN A 121 17.65 -1.58 11.48
CA ASN A 121 17.98 -1.29 12.87
C ASN A 121 16.80 -0.53 13.52
N PRO A 122 16.32 -0.90 14.72
CA PRO A 122 15.22 -0.20 15.38
C PRO A 122 15.40 1.32 15.49
N ALA A 123 16.65 1.78 15.61
CA ALA A 123 16.97 3.21 15.63
C ALA A 123 16.60 3.93 14.32
N ASP A 124 16.69 3.24 13.17
CA ASP A 124 16.42 3.82 11.85
C ASP A 124 14.91 3.98 11.58
N VAL A 125 14.07 3.24 12.29
CA VAL A 125 12.61 3.23 12.11
C VAL A 125 11.86 3.88 13.26
N LYS A 126 12.56 4.30 14.32
CA LYS A 126 11.99 4.98 15.48
C LYS A 126 11.15 6.19 15.05
N GLY A 127 9.91 6.27 15.51
CA GLY A 127 8.98 7.35 15.16
C GLY A 127 8.44 7.33 13.72
N LYS A 128 8.77 6.32 12.91
CA LYS A 128 8.34 6.21 11.51
C LYS A 128 7.16 5.26 11.38
N TRP A 129 6.36 5.51 10.35
CA TRP A 129 5.33 4.61 9.88
C TRP A 129 5.74 4.02 8.53
N THR A 130 5.60 2.70 8.41
CA THR A 130 5.74 1.96 7.16
C THR A 130 4.37 1.78 6.53
N GLN A 131 4.20 2.26 5.30
CA GLN A 131 3.05 1.94 4.45
C GLN A 131 3.41 0.73 3.57
N LYS A 132 2.69 -0.38 3.76
CA LYS A 132 2.76 -1.56 2.90
C LYS A 132 1.56 -1.56 1.97
N VAL A 133 1.82 -1.50 0.67
CA VAL A 133 0.79 -1.50 -0.36
C VAL A 133 0.65 -2.91 -0.93
N TYR A 134 -0.59 -3.38 -1.03
CA TYR A 134 -0.96 -4.67 -1.60
C TYR A 134 -1.88 -4.48 -2.81
N GLN A 135 -1.85 -5.44 -3.72
CA GLN A 135 -2.65 -5.42 -4.95
C GLN A 135 -4.10 -5.85 -4.71
N VAL A 136 -4.91 -5.88 -5.78
CA VAL A 136 -6.30 -6.35 -5.77
C VAL A 136 -6.46 -7.74 -5.12
N ASP A 137 -5.46 -8.60 -5.28
CA ASP A 137 -5.40 -9.98 -4.80
C ASP A 137 -4.67 -10.15 -3.46
N ASP A 138 -4.36 -9.04 -2.78
CA ASP A 138 -3.58 -8.98 -1.54
C ASP A 138 -2.13 -9.49 -1.64
N SER A 139 -1.61 -9.75 -2.85
CA SER A 139 -0.17 -9.93 -3.02
C SER A 139 0.59 -8.63 -2.70
N PRO A 140 1.81 -8.71 -2.13
CA PRO A 140 2.64 -7.53 -1.88
C PRO A 140 2.84 -6.72 -3.16
N ARG A 141 2.87 -5.39 -3.05
CA ARG A 141 3.19 -4.49 -4.18
C ARG A 141 4.50 -3.76 -3.93
N TYR A 142 4.53 -2.90 -2.92
CA TYR A 142 5.72 -2.19 -2.46
C TYR A 142 5.53 -1.71 -1.01
N GLN A 143 6.63 -1.30 -0.38
CA GLN A 143 6.60 -0.78 0.99
C GLN A 143 7.54 0.42 1.09
N GLY A 144 7.03 1.52 1.65
CA GLY A 144 7.79 2.72 1.94
C GLY A 144 7.63 3.09 3.41
N TYR A 145 8.64 3.73 4.01
CA TYR A 145 8.59 4.15 5.41
C TYR A 145 9.08 5.58 5.56
N GLY A 146 8.52 6.29 6.54
CA GLY A 146 8.81 7.70 6.74
C GLY A 146 8.06 8.29 7.92
N PHE A 147 8.21 9.60 8.10
CA PHE A 147 7.56 10.32 9.20
C PHE A 147 6.24 10.93 8.74
N TRP A 148 5.24 10.87 9.61
CA TRP A 148 4.18 11.86 9.62
C TRP A 148 4.70 13.14 10.29
N THR A 149 4.37 14.29 9.70
CA THR A 149 4.68 15.62 10.22
C THR A 149 3.39 16.43 10.37
N HIS A 150 3.28 17.17 11.47
CA HIS A 150 2.11 17.98 11.81
C HIS A 150 2.54 19.44 12.03
N ILE A 151 2.56 20.25 10.97
CA ILE A 151 3.11 21.61 11.01
C ILE A 151 2.03 22.58 10.53
N GLY A 152 1.77 23.64 11.31
CA GLY A 152 0.82 24.68 10.93
C GLY A 152 -0.61 24.18 10.68
N GLY A 153 -1.02 23.09 11.35
CA GLY A 153 -2.32 22.45 11.13
C GLY A 153 -2.39 21.51 9.91
N HIS A 154 -1.27 21.27 9.23
CA HIS A 154 -1.18 20.35 8.10
C HIS A 154 -0.47 19.05 8.49
N SER A 155 -1.09 17.92 8.12
CA SER A 155 -0.55 16.58 8.33
C SER A 155 -0.07 16.00 7.00
N ALA A 156 1.18 15.57 6.93
CA ALA A 156 1.74 14.94 5.74
C ALA A 156 2.69 13.78 6.09
N TRP A 157 2.75 12.79 5.21
CA TRP A 157 3.71 11.69 5.27
C TRP A 157 4.45 11.57 3.94
N GLN A 158 5.72 11.19 4.00
CA GLN A 158 6.53 11.00 2.80
C GLN A 158 7.45 9.78 2.89
N SER A 159 7.68 9.13 1.75
CA SER A 159 8.63 8.02 1.64
C SER A 159 9.20 7.90 0.23
N VAL A 160 10.21 7.04 0.09
CA VAL A 160 10.70 6.58 -1.21
C VAL A 160 10.70 5.06 -1.20
N ALA A 161 10.18 4.45 -2.26
CA ALA A 161 10.19 3.01 -2.45
C ALA A 161 10.24 2.63 -3.93
N ASP A 162 10.93 1.54 -4.24
CA ASP A 162 10.79 0.90 -5.54
C ASP A 162 9.46 0.15 -5.61
N SER A 163 8.89 0.06 -6.81
CA SER A 163 7.58 -0.55 -7.04
C SER A 163 7.45 -1.11 -8.46
N PRO A 164 6.51 -2.04 -8.68
CA PRO A 164 6.14 -2.46 -10.01
C PRO A 164 5.45 -1.32 -10.78
N LEU A 165 5.47 -1.43 -12.10
CA LEU A 165 4.74 -0.52 -12.98
C LEU A 165 3.23 -0.57 -12.67
N PRO A 166 2.52 0.57 -12.68
CA PRO A 166 1.07 0.57 -12.65
C PRO A 166 0.53 -0.06 -13.94
N ARG A 167 -0.67 -0.62 -13.87
CA ARG A 167 -1.33 -1.29 -15.01
C ARG A 167 -1.37 -0.41 -16.26
N ARG A 168 -1.61 0.90 -16.12
CA ARG A 168 -1.63 1.88 -17.23
C ARG A 168 -0.34 1.92 -18.05
N GLU A 169 0.81 1.63 -17.43
CA GLU A 169 2.11 1.57 -18.11
C GLU A 169 2.46 0.14 -18.49
N ALA A 170 2.29 -0.82 -17.58
CA ALA A 170 2.73 -2.21 -17.79
C ALA A 170 2.09 -2.90 -19.01
N THR A 171 0.94 -2.43 -19.48
CA THR A 171 0.26 -2.96 -20.67
C THR A 171 0.73 -2.36 -21.99
N VAL A 172 1.37 -1.18 -21.97
CA VAL A 172 1.71 -0.41 -23.19
C VAL A 172 3.19 -0.02 -23.29
N ARG A 173 3.91 0.00 -22.16
CA ARG A 173 5.34 0.31 -22.07
C ARG A 173 6.15 -0.94 -21.80
N LYS A 174 7.33 -1.02 -22.40
CA LYS A 174 8.30 -2.11 -22.24
C LYS A 174 9.75 -1.61 -22.10
N ASP A 175 9.92 -0.30 -22.00
CA ASP A 175 11.20 0.40 -22.06
C ASP A 175 11.77 0.70 -20.67
N TYR A 176 11.09 0.28 -19.61
CA TYR A 176 11.56 0.31 -18.22
C TYR A 176 10.80 -0.74 -17.39
N ASN A 177 11.35 -1.11 -16.23
CA ASN A 177 10.86 -2.26 -15.43
C ASN A 177 10.69 -1.95 -13.94
N VAL A 178 11.13 -0.79 -13.46
CA VAL A 178 10.96 -0.37 -12.06
C VAL A 178 10.50 1.09 -11.99
N LEU A 179 9.60 1.38 -11.05
CA LEU A 179 9.35 2.76 -10.62
C LEU A 179 9.98 2.99 -9.25
N ASN A 180 10.93 3.93 -9.17
CA ASN A 180 11.34 4.50 -7.90
C ASN A 180 10.36 5.63 -7.55
N ARG A 181 9.49 5.40 -6.57
CA ARG A 181 8.39 6.27 -6.21
C ARG A 181 8.76 7.15 -5.02
N GLY A 182 8.87 8.45 -5.23
CA GLY A 182 8.71 9.43 -4.15
C GLY A 182 7.23 9.60 -3.86
N SER A 183 6.79 9.27 -2.65
CA SER A 183 5.39 9.31 -2.24
C SER A 183 5.19 10.39 -1.20
N ARG A 184 4.17 11.25 -1.37
CA ARG A 184 3.70 12.18 -0.34
C ARG A 184 2.20 12.11 -0.19
N ILE A 185 1.73 11.84 1.02
CA ILE A 185 0.32 11.90 1.39
C ILE A 185 0.11 13.15 2.22
N THR A 186 -0.86 13.98 1.84
CA THR A 186 -1.21 15.21 2.56
C THR A 186 -2.69 15.22 2.89
N ILE A 187 -3.03 15.44 4.16
CA ILE A 187 -4.43 15.59 4.57
C ILE A 187 -4.93 16.97 4.16
N THR A 188 -6.09 17.01 3.49
CA THR A 188 -6.74 18.25 3.07
C THR A 188 -8.03 18.46 3.85
N LYS A 189 -8.63 19.64 3.72
CA LYS A 189 -9.92 19.95 4.35
C LYS A 189 -11.04 18.99 3.90
N ASN A 190 -11.03 18.61 2.62
CA ASN A 190 -12.09 17.86 1.98
C ASN A 190 -11.72 16.39 1.70
N GLY A 191 -10.58 15.91 2.18
CA GLY A 191 -10.10 14.56 1.94
C GLY A 191 -8.58 14.49 2.05
N TRP A 192 -7.89 14.01 1.03
CA TRP A 192 -6.44 13.90 1.03
C TRP A 192 -5.87 13.86 -0.39
N MET A 193 -4.59 14.20 -0.51
CA MET A 193 -3.84 14.20 -1.77
C MET A 193 -2.73 13.16 -1.67
N PHE A 194 -2.56 12.36 -2.73
CA PHE A 194 -1.40 11.51 -2.93
C PHE A 194 -0.56 12.04 -4.09
N GLU A 195 0.56 12.68 -3.78
CA GLU A 195 1.52 13.14 -4.77
C GLU A 195 2.61 12.08 -4.98
N GLN A 196 3.01 11.90 -6.24
CA GLN A 196 4.03 10.95 -6.63
C GLN A 196 5.08 11.60 -7.51
N ASP A 197 6.33 11.58 -7.06
CA ASP A 197 7.51 11.96 -7.84
C ASP A 197 8.22 10.68 -8.29
N ASN A 198 7.83 10.18 -9.45
CA ASN A 198 8.21 8.87 -9.95
C ASN A 198 9.44 8.98 -10.86
N LYS A 199 10.42 8.10 -10.68
CA LYS A 199 11.47 7.85 -11.67
C LYS A 199 11.17 6.55 -12.40
N LYS A 200 11.07 6.60 -13.72
CA LYS A 200 11.00 5.42 -14.59
C LYS A 200 12.41 4.87 -14.75
N VAL A 201 12.68 3.68 -14.21
CA VAL A 201 14.02 3.11 -14.11
C VAL A 201 14.13 1.84 -14.95
N VAL A 202 15.17 1.81 -15.79
CA VAL A 202 15.66 0.59 -16.44
C VAL A 202 16.68 -0.04 -15.49
N ARG A 203 16.30 -1.12 -14.84
CA ARG A 203 17.12 -1.88 -13.91
C ARG A 203 17.65 -3.13 -14.60
N THR A 204 18.96 -3.28 -14.58
CA THR A 204 19.71 -4.39 -15.19
C THR A 204 20.77 -4.92 -14.22
N ALA A 205 21.48 -5.99 -14.59
CA ALA A 205 22.57 -6.50 -13.77
C ALA A 205 23.75 -5.50 -13.70
N GLU A 206 23.89 -4.67 -14.73
CA GLU A 206 24.91 -3.63 -14.87
C GLU A 206 24.60 -2.37 -14.06
N GLY A 207 23.34 -2.20 -13.62
CA GLY A 207 22.88 -1.10 -12.78
C GLY A 207 21.57 -0.46 -13.24
N ASP A 208 21.25 0.66 -12.59
CA ASP A 208 20.03 1.44 -12.83
C ASP A 208 20.29 2.63 -13.76
N LYS A 209 19.42 2.80 -14.76
CA LYS A 209 19.34 4.00 -15.59
C LYS A 209 17.96 4.65 -15.47
N VAL A 210 17.91 5.92 -15.12
CA VAL A 210 16.66 6.70 -15.13
C VAL A 210 16.31 7.07 -16.57
N LEU A 211 15.13 6.65 -17.01
CA LEU A 211 14.56 6.94 -18.32
C LEU A 211 13.85 8.29 -18.34
N ALA A 212 12.99 8.53 -17.36
CA ALA A 212 12.20 9.76 -17.26
C ALA A 212 11.72 10.00 -15.82
N ILE A 213 11.35 11.23 -15.52
CA ILE A 213 10.65 11.66 -14.31
C ILE A 213 9.18 11.86 -14.65
N GLU A 214 8.28 11.31 -13.84
CA GLU A 214 6.84 11.47 -13.94
C GLU A 214 6.30 12.10 -12.66
N LYS A 215 5.41 13.08 -12.78
CA LYS A 215 4.63 13.61 -11.67
C LYS A 215 3.24 12.99 -11.70
N GLY A 216 2.79 12.52 -10.54
CA GLY A 216 1.46 11.97 -10.33
C GLY A 216 0.71 12.71 -9.22
N TYR A 217 -0.59 12.87 -9.41
CA TYR A 217 -1.54 13.38 -8.43
C TYR A 217 -2.75 12.45 -8.36
N GLU A 218 -3.06 11.99 -7.16
CA GLU A 218 -4.31 11.28 -6.87
C GLU A 218 -5.05 12.08 -5.80
N GLU A 219 -6.12 12.77 -6.20
CA GLU A 219 -6.91 13.63 -5.30
C GLU A 219 -8.15 12.88 -4.82
N PHE A 220 -8.23 12.62 -3.52
CA PHE A 220 -9.37 11.99 -2.87
C PHE A 220 -10.25 13.09 -2.26
N THR A 221 -11.40 13.34 -2.87
CA THR A 221 -12.37 14.35 -2.44
C THR A 221 -13.62 13.69 -1.89
N LYS A 222 -14.02 14.04 -0.67
CA LYS A 222 -15.19 13.42 -0.01
C LYS A 222 -16.47 13.64 -0.80
N ILE A 223 -17.24 12.57 -0.96
CA ILE A 223 -18.57 12.58 -1.60
C ILE A 223 -19.61 11.89 -0.71
N ASP A 224 -20.89 11.92 -1.13
CA ASP A 224 -21.99 11.29 -0.40
C ASP A 224 -21.77 9.76 -0.30
N PRO A 225 -21.75 9.18 0.93
CA PRO A 225 -21.63 7.74 1.13
C PRO A 225 -22.68 6.90 0.38
N LYS A 226 -23.84 7.46 0.03
CA LYS A 226 -24.90 6.76 -0.72
C LYS A 226 -24.43 6.20 -2.06
N VAL A 227 -23.41 6.82 -2.69
CA VAL A 227 -22.79 6.33 -3.92
C VAL A 227 -22.21 4.91 -3.74
N PHE A 228 -21.96 4.48 -2.50
CA PHE A 228 -21.28 3.24 -2.16
C PHE A 228 -22.18 2.19 -1.50
N GLU A 229 -23.50 2.36 -1.45
CA GLU A 229 -24.42 1.42 -0.77
C GLU A 229 -24.23 -0.04 -1.26
N TYR A 230 -24.10 -0.22 -2.58
CA TYR A 230 -23.83 -1.54 -3.15
C TYR A 230 -22.45 -2.08 -2.74
N ALA A 231 -21.42 -1.23 -2.76
CA ALA A 231 -20.06 -1.60 -2.35
C ALA A 231 -19.99 -2.01 -0.87
N GLN A 232 -20.72 -1.30 -0.01
CA GLN A 232 -20.85 -1.62 1.40
C GLN A 232 -21.52 -2.98 1.61
N LYS A 233 -22.59 -3.26 0.87
CA LYS A 233 -23.25 -4.57 0.93
C LYS A 233 -22.35 -5.70 0.40
N TRP A 234 -21.70 -5.49 -0.74
CA TRP A 234 -20.78 -6.48 -1.30
C TRP A 234 -19.65 -6.80 -0.31
N TRP A 235 -19.08 -5.77 0.30
CA TRP A 235 -18.00 -5.94 1.27
C TRP A 235 -18.45 -6.62 2.56
N SER A 236 -19.67 -6.35 3.06
CA SER A 236 -20.18 -7.04 4.24
C SER A 236 -20.24 -8.55 4.05
N ASP A 237 -20.54 -8.99 2.82
CA ASP A 237 -20.62 -10.40 2.46
C ASP A 237 -19.21 -11.00 2.24
N GLN A 238 -18.28 -10.24 1.66
CA GLN A 238 -16.98 -10.74 1.18
C GLN A 238 -15.81 -10.57 2.17
N LYS A 239 -15.92 -9.69 3.17
CA LYS A 239 -14.80 -9.29 4.04
C LYS A 239 -14.16 -10.45 4.83
N SER A 240 -14.94 -11.48 5.17
CA SER A 240 -14.45 -12.67 5.89
C SER A 240 -13.53 -13.51 4.99
N TYR A 241 -13.94 -13.78 3.75
CA TYR A 241 -13.11 -14.46 2.76
C TYR A 241 -11.81 -13.70 2.51
N TRP A 242 -11.88 -12.37 2.34
CA TRP A 242 -10.66 -11.57 2.15
C TRP A 242 -9.79 -11.50 3.40
N ALA A 243 -10.33 -11.68 4.61
CA ALA A 243 -9.53 -11.87 5.81
C ALA A 243 -8.72 -13.18 5.74
N ASP A 244 -9.35 -14.27 5.30
CA ASP A 244 -8.65 -15.54 5.07
C ASP A 244 -7.56 -15.43 4.00
N VAL A 245 -7.80 -14.65 2.93
CA VAL A 245 -6.77 -14.36 1.91
C VAL A 245 -5.56 -13.65 2.51
N ARG A 246 -5.79 -12.61 3.33
CA ARG A 246 -4.70 -11.88 4.01
C ARG A 246 -3.91 -12.80 4.94
N ASP A 247 -4.59 -13.67 5.69
CA ASP A 247 -3.94 -14.63 6.57
C ASP A 247 -3.03 -15.60 5.80
N VAL A 248 -3.52 -16.16 4.68
CA VAL A 248 -2.73 -17.07 3.86
C VAL A 248 -1.51 -16.37 3.27
N TRP A 249 -1.65 -15.14 2.76
CA TRP A 249 -0.50 -14.35 2.29
C TRP A 249 0.50 -14.08 3.41
N ALA A 250 0.03 -13.71 4.60
CA ALA A 250 0.90 -13.46 5.74
C ALA A 250 1.70 -14.71 6.14
N ASP A 251 1.05 -15.88 6.16
CA ASP A 251 1.72 -17.15 6.44
C ASP A 251 2.76 -17.51 5.37
N MET A 252 2.39 -17.40 4.08
CA MET A 252 3.28 -17.70 2.97
C MET A 252 4.48 -16.76 2.93
N ALA A 253 4.26 -15.47 3.17
CA ALA A 253 5.32 -14.49 3.27
C ALA A 253 6.27 -14.86 4.42
N LYS A 254 5.76 -15.17 5.62
CA LYS A 254 6.59 -15.58 6.77
C LYS A 254 7.40 -16.86 6.49
N ALA A 255 6.81 -17.84 5.82
CA ALA A 255 7.45 -19.12 5.52
C ALA A 255 8.56 -19.04 4.45
N SER A 256 8.69 -17.93 3.72
CA SER A 256 9.75 -17.75 2.73
C SER A 256 10.98 -17.04 3.34
N PRO A 257 12.10 -17.73 3.64
CA PRO A 257 13.23 -17.14 4.35
C PRO A 257 14.09 -16.19 3.49
N GLY A 258 13.84 -16.09 2.18
CA GLY A 258 14.68 -15.33 1.24
C GLY A 258 13.89 -14.34 0.39
N ASN A 259 14.36 -14.15 -0.85
CA ASN A 259 13.64 -13.34 -1.83
C ASN A 259 12.24 -13.95 -2.08
N PHE A 260 11.23 -13.10 -2.03
CA PHE A 260 9.85 -13.47 -2.29
C PHE A 260 9.54 -13.09 -3.73
N LYS A 261 8.98 -14.00 -4.54
CA LYS A 261 8.59 -13.71 -5.92
C LYS A 261 7.22 -14.26 -6.20
N VAL A 262 6.35 -13.44 -6.77
CA VAL A 262 4.97 -13.77 -7.09
C VAL A 262 4.76 -13.56 -8.57
N GLN A 263 4.45 -14.64 -9.28
CA GLN A 263 4.00 -14.55 -10.66
C GLN A 263 2.56 -14.03 -10.68
N THR A 264 2.22 -13.17 -11.64
CA THR A 264 0.85 -12.66 -11.79
C THR A 264 -0.01 -13.51 -12.71
N VAL A 265 0.63 -14.29 -13.59
CA VAL A 265 0.00 -15.17 -14.59
C VAL A 265 0.72 -16.51 -14.60
N ILE A 266 -0.06 -17.60 -14.59
CA ILE A 266 0.41 -18.97 -14.86
C ILE A 266 -0.61 -19.63 -15.78
N ASP A 267 -0.14 -20.28 -16.85
CA ASP A 267 -0.99 -20.95 -17.84
C ASP A 267 -2.14 -20.09 -18.36
N GLY A 268 -1.87 -18.80 -18.57
CA GLY A 268 -2.85 -17.81 -19.03
C GLY A 268 -3.87 -17.35 -17.96
N LYS A 269 -3.80 -17.86 -16.73
CA LYS A 269 -4.69 -17.50 -15.63
C LYS A 269 -4.06 -16.46 -14.71
N LEU A 270 -4.77 -15.35 -14.53
CA LEU A 270 -4.38 -14.27 -13.62
C LEU A 270 -4.70 -14.63 -12.17
N LEU A 271 -3.73 -14.45 -11.26
CA LEU A 271 -3.88 -14.75 -9.84
C LEU A 271 -5.11 -14.06 -9.23
N TYR A 272 -5.28 -12.76 -9.47
CA TYR A 272 -6.44 -12.04 -8.96
C TYR A 272 -7.75 -12.65 -9.44
N SER A 273 -7.86 -13.00 -10.72
CA SER A 273 -9.10 -13.59 -11.26
C SER A 273 -9.48 -14.88 -10.53
N THR A 274 -8.48 -15.69 -10.20
CA THR A 274 -8.64 -16.92 -9.41
C THR A 274 -9.15 -16.62 -8.00
N LEU A 275 -8.54 -15.66 -7.29
CA LEU A 275 -8.95 -15.33 -5.92
C LEU A 275 -10.33 -14.67 -5.85
N PHE A 276 -10.71 -13.84 -6.82
CA PHE A 276 -12.07 -13.28 -6.88
C PHE A 276 -13.10 -14.39 -7.13
N SER A 277 -12.84 -15.30 -8.08
CA SER A 277 -13.74 -16.44 -8.36
C SER A 277 -13.93 -17.36 -7.16
N LEU A 278 -12.85 -17.60 -6.39
CA LEU A 278 -12.93 -18.36 -5.14
C LEU A 278 -13.73 -17.64 -4.06
N GLY A 279 -13.65 -16.31 -3.99
CA GLY A 279 -14.48 -15.52 -3.07
C GLY A 279 -15.96 -15.69 -3.35
N ASP A 280 -16.35 -15.54 -4.62
CA ASP A 280 -17.75 -15.73 -5.04
C ASP A 280 -18.26 -17.16 -4.75
N GLN A 281 -17.42 -18.18 -4.98
CA GLN A 281 -17.73 -19.56 -4.63
C GLN A 281 -17.85 -19.77 -3.12
N SER A 282 -16.91 -19.23 -2.33
CA SER A 282 -16.94 -19.28 -0.86
C SER A 282 -18.26 -18.75 -0.31
N ILE A 283 -18.73 -17.59 -0.79
CA ILE A 283 -19.99 -17.00 -0.34
C ILE A 283 -21.18 -17.86 -0.75
N LYS A 284 -21.21 -18.33 -2.00
CA LYS A 284 -22.30 -19.18 -2.53
C LYS A 284 -22.42 -20.50 -1.78
N GLU A 285 -21.29 -21.16 -1.50
CA GLU A 285 -21.23 -22.48 -0.89
C GLU A 285 -21.08 -22.43 0.64
N LYS A 286 -20.95 -21.24 1.22
CA LYS A 286 -20.79 -20.99 2.66
C LYS A 286 -19.62 -21.76 3.26
N TRP A 287 -18.45 -21.65 2.63
CA TRP A 287 -17.22 -22.29 3.12
C TRP A 287 -16.85 -21.78 4.51
N THR A 288 -16.29 -22.68 5.33
CA THR A 288 -15.69 -22.32 6.62
C THR A 288 -14.34 -21.62 6.42
N PRO A 289 -13.83 -20.87 7.42
CA PRO A 289 -12.51 -20.26 7.32
C PRO A 289 -11.39 -21.25 7.00
N GLN A 290 -11.46 -22.48 7.53
CA GLN A 290 -10.51 -23.54 7.22
C GLN A 290 -10.57 -23.94 5.74
N GLN A 291 -11.78 -24.14 5.20
CA GLN A 291 -12.00 -24.47 3.79
C GLN A 291 -11.52 -23.37 2.85
N ASN A 292 -11.72 -22.10 3.23
CA ASN A 292 -11.19 -20.94 2.53
C ASN A 292 -9.67 -20.99 2.49
N LYS A 293 -9.02 -21.04 3.66
CA LYS A 293 -7.56 -20.99 3.78
C LYS A 293 -6.87 -22.11 3.01
N GLU A 294 -7.43 -23.33 3.01
CA GLU A 294 -6.92 -24.46 2.23
C GLU A 294 -6.98 -24.21 0.72
N ARG A 295 -8.13 -23.75 0.21
CA ARG A 295 -8.32 -23.49 -1.23
C ARG A 295 -7.53 -22.29 -1.72
N ILE A 296 -7.51 -21.21 -0.94
CA ILE A 296 -6.72 -20.02 -1.22
C ILE A 296 -5.23 -20.40 -1.28
N ARG A 297 -4.75 -21.17 -0.30
CA ARG A 297 -3.36 -21.64 -0.28
C ARG A 297 -3.03 -22.47 -1.52
N ALA A 298 -3.90 -23.42 -1.88
CA ALA A 298 -3.73 -24.22 -3.10
C ALA A 298 -3.75 -23.35 -4.37
N ALA A 299 -4.53 -22.27 -4.40
CA ALA A 299 -4.61 -21.37 -5.55
C ALA A 299 -3.41 -20.43 -5.68
N ILE A 300 -2.83 -19.96 -4.57
CA ILE A 300 -1.65 -19.08 -4.58
C ILE A 300 -0.36 -19.88 -4.81
N GLN A 301 -0.27 -21.10 -4.29
CA GLN A 301 0.97 -21.90 -4.29
C GLN A 301 1.68 -21.99 -5.66
N PRO A 302 0.98 -22.21 -6.79
CA PRO A 302 1.62 -22.26 -8.10
C PRO A 302 2.30 -20.94 -8.49
N TYR A 303 1.73 -19.81 -8.07
CA TYR A 303 2.22 -18.46 -8.41
C TYR A 303 3.46 -18.05 -7.61
N LEU A 304 3.76 -18.75 -6.52
CA LEU A 304 5.02 -18.57 -5.82
C LEU A 304 6.13 -19.29 -6.60
N ALA A 305 7.05 -18.52 -7.17
CA ALA A 305 8.18 -19.12 -7.86
C ALA A 305 9.02 -19.93 -6.86
N SER A 306 9.24 -21.22 -7.15
CA SER A 306 10.27 -22.01 -6.48
C SER A 306 11.62 -21.39 -6.81
N LYS A 307 12.24 -20.75 -5.81
CA LYS A 307 13.65 -20.27 -5.76
C LYS A 307 14.35 -20.21 -7.13
N SER A 308 14.41 -19.03 -7.74
CA SER A 308 15.48 -18.70 -8.69
C SER A 308 16.72 -18.26 -7.92
#